data_AF-A0A502GLM9-F1
#
_entry.id   AF-A0A502GLM9-F1
#
_cell.length_a   1.000
_cell.length_b   1.000
_cell.length_c   1.000
_cell.angle_alpha   90.00
_cell.angle_beta   90.00
_cell.angle_gamma   90.00
#
_symmetry.space_group_name_H-M   'P 1'
#
loop_
_entity.id
_entity.type
_entity.pdbx_description
1 polymer ?
#
loop_
_entity_poly.entity_id
_entity_poly.type
_entity_poly.pdbx_seq_one_letter_code
_entity_poly.pdbx_strand_id
1 'polypeptide(L)'
;MQEGNDLDTAILISLFTDWLARADDEYDGEDRRGWWGDIEQEYPIGSRLWLLRRQKLTVATANKAESYASEALKWLIDDGIVAGITPVTQIVYDITISVFREARVGMSVCGDALNGENWPFTRLVTAPKTTITYAQAGMSYCGDPLRSWGNKRLECRLTGLAPSHTIVKFGYSS
;
A
#
# COMPACT_ATOMS: atom_id res chain seq x y z
N MET A 1 9.22 -31.64 -17.88
CA MET A 1 8.19 -31.23 -16.91
C MET A 1 8.82 -30.10 -16.11
N GLN A 2 8.22 -28.91 -16.14
CA GLN A 2 8.88 -27.69 -15.70
C GLN A 2 8.44 -27.41 -14.27
N GLU A 3 9.18 -27.96 -13.29
CA GLU A 3 8.89 -27.94 -11.84
C GLU A 3 8.78 -26.53 -11.21
N GLY A 4 9.05 -25.46 -11.98
CA GLY A 4 9.01 -24.09 -11.48
C GLY A 4 7.62 -23.45 -11.40
N ASN A 5 6.62 -23.94 -12.16
CA ASN A 5 5.33 -23.23 -12.28
C ASN A 5 4.27 -23.69 -11.27
N ASP A 6 4.39 -24.91 -10.73
CA ASP A 6 3.36 -25.52 -9.89
C ASP A 6 3.30 -24.87 -8.49
N LEU A 7 4.46 -24.53 -7.92
CA LEU A 7 4.52 -23.83 -6.63
C LEU A 7 4.00 -22.40 -6.74
N ASP A 8 4.41 -21.65 -7.76
CA ASP A 8 3.92 -20.29 -8.00
C ASP A 8 2.40 -20.29 -8.21
N THR A 9 1.90 -21.27 -8.99
CA THR A 9 0.47 -21.45 -9.20
C THR A 9 -0.25 -21.78 -7.89
N ALA A 10 0.28 -22.67 -7.06
CA ALA A 10 -0.30 -23.01 -5.76
C ALA A 10 -0.34 -21.79 -4.81
N ILE A 11 0.71 -20.97 -4.80
CA ILE A 11 0.76 -19.72 -4.02
C ILE A 11 -0.29 -18.73 -4.54
N LEU A 12 -0.38 -18.53 -5.85
CA LEU A 12 -1.36 -17.62 -6.46
C LEU A 12 -2.80 -18.06 -6.17
N ILE A 13 -3.09 -19.36 -6.30
CA ILE A 13 -4.41 -19.92 -5.98
C ILE A 13 -4.71 -19.71 -4.49
N SER A 14 -3.76 -19.98 -3.60
CA SER A 14 -3.95 -19.81 -2.15
C SER A 14 -4.21 -18.35 -1.76
N LEU A 15 -3.54 -17.40 -2.41
CA LEU A 15 -3.71 -15.97 -2.08
C LEU A 15 -4.93 -15.34 -2.74
N PHE A 16 -5.26 -15.72 -3.98
CA PHE A 16 -6.25 -15.01 -4.80
C PHE A 16 -7.56 -15.78 -5.02
N THR A 17 -7.74 -16.94 -4.38
CA THR A 17 -9.05 -17.58 -4.24
C THR A 17 -9.77 -17.05 -2.99
N ASP A 18 -11.08 -16.87 -3.08
CA ASP A 18 -11.87 -16.30 -1.98
C ASP A 18 -12.23 -17.39 -0.95
N TRP A 19 -11.67 -17.27 0.25
CA TRP A 19 -12.09 -18.07 1.40
C TRP A 19 -13.23 -17.35 2.17
N LEU A 20 -14.14 -18.14 2.74
CA LEU A 20 -15.29 -17.70 3.55
C LEU A 20 -14.84 -16.77 4.68
N ALA A 21 -15.48 -15.61 4.82
CA ALA A 21 -15.25 -14.71 5.95
C ALA A 21 -15.58 -15.41 7.27
N ARG A 22 -14.71 -15.28 8.28
CA ARG A 22 -14.97 -15.82 9.61
C ARG A 22 -16.03 -14.99 10.33
N ALA A 23 -16.58 -15.54 11.41
CA ALA A 23 -17.61 -14.86 12.21
C ALA A 23 -17.10 -13.57 12.88
N ASP A 24 -15.79 -13.43 13.08
CA ASP A 24 -15.12 -12.27 13.66
C ASP A 24 -14.68 -11.23 12.61
N ASP A 25 -14.81 -11.51 11.32
CA ASP A 25 -14.46 -10.57 10.27
C ASP A 25 -15.57 -9.56 9.99
N GLU A 26 -15.19 -8.30 9.83
CA GLU A 26 -16.08 -7.26 9.31
C GLU A 26 -16.20 -7.39 7.78
N TYR A 27 -17.38 -7.75 7.29
CA TYR A 27 -17.71 -7.79 5.87
C TYR A 27 -18.97 -6.96 5.58
N ASP A 28 -19.05 -6.41 4.37
CA ASP A 28 -20.15 -5.59 3.91
C ASP A 28 -21.12 -6.43 3.06
N GLY A 29 -22.38 -6.55 3.48
CA GLY A 29 -23.44 -7.28 2.78
C GLY A 29 -23.90 -8.58 3.46
N GLU A 30 -24.69 -9.38 2.74
CA GLU A 30 -25.23 -10.67 3.20
C GLU A 30 -24.38 -11.86 2.76
N ASP A 31 -23.51 -11.68 1.77
CA ASP A 31 -22.68 -12.74 1.18
C ASP A 31 -21.27 -12.76 1.81
N ARG A 32 -20.93 -13.87 2.48
CA ARG A 32 -19.62 -14.12 3.09
C ARG A 32 -18.58 -14.66 2.10
N ARG A 33 -18.95 -14.78 0.82
CA ARG A 33 -18.19 -15.45 -0.25
C ARG A 33 -17.81 -16.87 0.16
N GLY A 34 -16.67 -17.36 -0.32
CA GLY A 34 -16.16 -18.70 -0.09
C GLY A 34 -16.15 -19.53 -1.36
N TRP A 35 -15.31 -20.57 -1.36
CA TRP A 35 -15.21 -21.51 -2.45
C TRP A 35 -15.99 -22.78 -2.12
N TRP A 36 -16.86 -23.20 -3.03
CA TRP A 36 -17.66 -24.42 -2.87
C TRP A 36 -16.82 -25.70 -2.70
N GLY A 37 -15.55 -25.66 -3.12
CA GLY A 37 -14.58 -26.77 -2.97
C GLY A 37 -14.07 -27.00 -1.54
N ASP A 38 -14.34 -26.09 -0.60
CA ASP A 38 -13.79 -26.15 0.77
C ASP A 38 -14.60 -27.03 1.74
N ILE A 39 -15.78 -27.53 1.36
CA ILE A 39 -16.71 -28.21 2.27
C ILE A 39 -16.14 -29.54 2.82
N GLU A 40 -15.30 -30.23 2.05
CA GLU A 40 -14.75 -31.55 2.38
C GLU A 40 -13.21 -31.56 2.44
N GLN A 41 -12.57 -30.39 2.44
CA GLN A 41 -11.11 -30.28 2.51
C GLN A 41 -10.63 -30.08 3.95
N GLU A 42 -9.48 -30.67 4.28
CA GLU A 42 -8.84 -30.48 5.59
C GLU A 42 -8.36 -29.04 5.78
N TYR A 43 -7.96 -28.40 4.69
CA TYR A 43 -7.60 -26.98 4.63
C TYR A 43 -8.44 -26.27 3.57
N PRO A 44 -9.09 -25.15 3.93
CA PRO A 44 -9.75 -24.31 2.94
C PRO A 44 -8.72 -23.63 2.04
N ILE A 45 -9.01 -23.60 0.74
CA ILE A 45 -8.11 -23.03 -0.25
C ILE A 45 -8.55 -21.60 -0.56
N GLY A 46 -7.66 -20.66 -0.28
CA GLY A 46 -7.90 -19.25 -0.55
C GLY A 46 -7.53 -18.36 0.64
N SER A 47 -7.83 -17.08 0.50
CA SER A 47 -7.55 -16.08 1.52
C SER A 47 -8.73 -15.15 1.73
N ARG A 48 -8.64 -14.40 2.84
CA ARG A 48 -9.59 -13.34 3.19
C ARG A 48 -9.11 -11.96 2.76
N LEU A 49 -8.11 -11.88 1.86
CA LEU A 49 -7.56 -10.61 1.35
C LEU A 49 -8.62 -9.74 0.66
N TRP A 50 -9.67 -10.35 0.12
CA TRP A 50 -10.80 -9.64 -0.50
C TRP A 50 -11.55 -8.71 0.47
N LEU A 51 -11.55 -9.00 1.78
CA LEU A 51 -12.12 -8.11 2.82
C LEU A 51 -11.39 -6.76 2.88
N LEU A 52 -10.12 -6.72 2.48
CA LEU A 52 -9.29 -5.53 2.54
C LEU A 52 -9.43 -4.65 1.29
N ARG A 53 -10.09 -5.12 0.23
CA ARG A 53 -10.16 -4.45 -1.09
C ARG A 53 -10.75 -3.04 -1.04
N ARG A 54 -11.61 -2.74 -0.07
CA ARG A 54 -12.23 -1.42 0.14
C ARG A 54 -11.81 -0.72 1.43
N GLN A 55 -10.88 -1.29 2.18
CA GLN A 55 -10.41 -0.70 3.42
C GLN A 55 -9.41 0.43 3.16
N LYS A 56 -9.31 1.36 4.11
CA LYS A 56 -8.35 2.46 4.05
C LYS A 56 -6.93 1.89 4.11
N LEU A 57 -6.03 2.36 3.25
CA LEU A 57 -4.61 1.99 3.23
C LEU A 57 -3.89 2.45 4.51
N THR A 58 -4.00 1.65 5.56
CA THR A 58 -3.41 1.88 6.88
C THR A 58 -2.44 0.76 7.23
N VAL A 59 -1.53 1.01 8.18
CA VAL A 59 -0.64 -0.04 8.69
C VAL A 59 -1.42 -1.19 9.32
N ALA A 60 -2.55 -0.91 9.97
CA ALA A 60 -3.42 -1.97 10.50
C ALA A 60 -3.95 -2.88 9.39
N THR A 61 -4.37 -2.31 8.25
CA THR A 61 -4.80 -3.06 7.07
C THR A 61 -3.66 -3.88 6.45
N ALA A 62 -2.44 -3.33 6.40
CA ALA A 62 -1.26 -4.07 5.94
C ALA A 62 -0.94 -5.27 6.84
N ASN A 63 -0.94 -5.08 8.17
CA ASN A 63 -0.74 -6.16 9.13
C ASN A 63 -1.83 -7.24 9.02
N LYS A 64 -3.10 -6.84 8.80
CA LYS A 64 -4.20 -7.79 8.52
C LYS A 64 -3.92 -8.60 7.24
N ALA A 65 -3.42 -7.96 6.19
CA ALA A 65 -3.04 -8.66 4.96
C ALA A 65 -1.92 -9.69 5.18
N GLU A 66 -0.92 -9.38 6.01
CA GLU A 66 0.13 -10.34 6.38
C GLU A 66 -0.43 -11.54 7.13
N SER A 67 -1.32 -11.30 8.10
CA SER A 67 -1.98 -12.39 8.83
C SER A 67 -2.80 -13.27 7.90
N TYR A 68 -3.63 -12.69 7.02
CA TYR A 68 -4.44 -13.46 6.08
C TYR A 68 -3.59 -14.24 5.07
N ALA A 69 -2.49 -13.66 4.58
CA ALA A 69 -1.56 -14.37 3.70
C ALA A 69 -0.84 -15.51 4.42
N SER A 70 -0.43 -15.31 5.68
CA SER A 70 0.23 -16.35 6.48
C SER A 70 -0.69 -17.54 6.75
N GLU A 71 -1.97 -17.28 7.03
CA GLU A 71 -2.96 -18.34 7.22
C GLU A 71 -3.22 -19.11 5.92
N ALA A 72 -3.41 -18.41 4.80
CA ALA A 72 -3.69 -19.03 3.50
C ALA A 72 -2.55 -19.90 2.98
N LEU A 73 -1.30 -19.59 3.36
CA LEU A 73 -0.10 -20.33 2.92
C LEU A 73 0.35 -21.38 3.93
N LYS A 74 -0.32 -21.50 5.08
CA LYS A 74 0.09 -22.41 6.15
C LYS A 74 0.10 -23.88 5.71
N TRP A 75 -0.86 -24.29 4.90
CA TRP A 75 -0.98 -25.67 4.43
C TRP A 75 0.27 -26.13 3.65
N LEU A 76 0.94 -25.22 2.91
CA LEU A 76 2.19 -25.54 2.20
C LEU A 76 3.32 -25.97 3.15
N ILE A 77 3.31 -25.47 4.38
CA ILE A 77 4.28 -25.84 5.42
C ILE A 77 3.85 -27.16 6.08
N ASP A 78 2.56 -27.28 6.41
CA ASP A 78 2.00 -28.45 7.08
C ASP A 78 2.17 -29.72 6.20
N ASP A 79 2.01 -29.60 4.88
CA ASP A 79 2.23 -30.67 3.90
C ASP A 79 3.72 -30.89 3.53
N GLY A 80 4.62 -30.06 4.07
CA GLY A 80 6.07 -30.16 3.83
C GLY A 80 6.53 -29.76 2.42
N ILE A 81 5.70 -29.02 1.67
CA ILE A 81 6.03 -28.52 0.32
C ILE A 81 7.11 -27.43 0.42
N VAL A 82 7.04 -26.59 1.46
CA VAL A 82 8.04 -25.54 1.73
C VAL A 82 8.53 -25.60 3.18
N ALA A 83 9.81 -25.29 3.40
CA ALA A 83 10.40 -25.29 4.74
C ALA A 83 9.96 -24.08 5.60
N GLY A 84 9.48 -23.01 4.98
CA GLY A 84 9.01 -21.82 5.68
C GLY A 84 8.62 -20.71 4.71
N ILE A 85 7.71 -19.83 5.17
CA ILE A 85 7.23 -18.69 4.40
C ILE A 85 7.16 -17.45 5.28
N THR A 86 7.44 -16.29 4.71
CA THR A 86 7.34 -15.00 5.41
C THR A 86 6.69 -14.00 4.46
N PRO A 87 5.36 -13.85 4.49
CA PRO A 87 4.68 -12.85 3.69
C PRO A 87 5.01 -11.46 4.23
N VAL A 88 5.32 -10.55 3.31
CA VAL A 88 5.59 -9.15 3.62
C VAL A 88 4.62 -8.30 2.83
N THR A 89 3.99 -7.33 3.49
CA THR A 89 3.10 -6.39 2.83
C THR A 89 3.69 -5.00 2.83
N GLN A 90 3.34 -4.24 1.80
CA GLN A 90 3.72 -2.85 1.70
C GLN A 90 2.57 -2.03 1.15
N ILE A 91 2.36 -0.86 1.76
CA ILE A 91 1.45 0.15 1.23
C ILE A 91 2.15 0.84 0.07
N VAL A 92 1.59 0.70 -1.12
CA VAL A 92 2.06 1.35 -2.34
C VAL A 92 1.23 2.61 -2.59
N TYR A 93 1.90 3.68 -2.98
CA TYR A 93 1.26 4.94 -3.35
C TYR A 93 1.51 5.19 -4.83
N ASP A 94 0.47 5.47 -5.60
CA ASP A 94 0.63 6.00 -6.96
C ASP A 94 1.17 7.42 -6.86
N ILE A 95 2.44 7.62 -7.22
CA ILE A 95 3.09 8.93 -7.20
C ILE A 95 3.80 9.21 -8.51
N THR A 96 3.81 10.48 -8.89
CA THR A 96 4.59 10.98 -10.03
C THR A 96 5.71 11.86 -9.52
N ILE A 97 6.94 11.63 -9.99
CA ILE A 97 8.10 12.45 -9.65
C ILE A 97 8.44 13.35 -10.84
N SER A 98 8.34 14.67 -10.65
CA SER A 98 8.72 15.66 -11.65
C SER A 98 10.08 16.27 -11.34
N VAL A 99 10.93 16.35 -12.37
CA VAL A 99 12.25 16.99 -12.32
C VAL A 99 12.17 18.31 -13.09
N PHE A 100 12.73 19.37 -12.53
CA PHE A 100 12.70 20.69 -13.13
C PHE A 100 14.10 21.16 -13.53
N ARG A 101 14.13 22.05 -14.52
CA ARG A 101 15.32 22.82 -14.92
C ARG A 101 15.22 24.25 -14.41
N GLU A 102 16.36 24.92 -14.27
CA GLU A 102 16.45 26.37 -14.10
C GLU A 102 15.88 27.12 -15.29
N ALA A 103 15.29 28.29 -15.04
CA ALA A 103 14.94 29.25 -16.07
C ALA A 103 16.24 29.83 -16.67
N ARG A 104 16.41 29.70 -17.99
CA ARG A 104 17.56 30.24 -18.72
C ARG A 104 17.10 31.25 -19.77
N VAL A 105 17.78 32.39 -19.84
CA VAL A 105 17.54 33.42 -20.84
C VAL A 105 17.67 32.80 -22.24
N GLY A 106 16.65 32.98 -23.09
CA GLY A 106 16.61 32.41 -24.44
C GLY A 106 16.15 30.95 -24.54
N MET A 107 15.92 30.25 -23.42
CA MET A 107 15.37 28.88 -23.41
C MET A 107 14.05 28.73 -22.65
N SER A 108 13.69 29.71 -21.81
CA SER A 108 12.38 29.76 -21.15
C SER A 108 11.41 30.65 -21.90
N VAL A 109 10.15 30.23 -21.99
CA VAL A 109 9.07 30.97 -22.65
C VAL A 109 8.00 31.41 -21.65
N CYS A 110 7.16 32.38 -22.03
CA CYS A 110 6.05 32.83 -21.19
C CYS A 110 5.12 31.65 -20.86
N GLY A 111 4.89 31.41 -19.56
CA GLY A 111 4.13 30.27 -19.05
C GLY A 111 4.99 29.16 -18.43
N ASP A 112 6.30 29.15 -18.67
CA ASP A 112 7.23 28.29 -17.94
C ASP A 112 7.32 28.72 -16.46
N ALA A 113 7.56 27.74 -15.58
CA ALA A 113 7.86 28.02 -14.19
C ALA A 113 9.19 28.79 -14.07
N LEU A 114 9.16 29.92 -13.35
CA LEU A 114 10.35 30.71 -13.02
C LEU A 114 11.16 30.01 -11.92
N ASN A 115 11.92 29.00 -12.34
CA ASN A 115 12.73 28.16 -11.47
C ASN A 115 14.12 28.79 -11.26
N GLY A 116 14.46 29.14 -10.02
CA GLY A 116 15.79 29.60 -9.61
C GLY A 116 16.85 28.49 -9.45
N GLU A 117 18.03 28.84 -8.97
CA GLU A 117 19.25 27.99 -8.94
C GLU A 117 19.14 26.68 -8.12
N ASN A 118 18.17 26.59 -7.21
CA ASN A 118 17.96 25.40 -6.38
C ASN A 118 17.05 24.35 -7.04
N TRP A 119 16.40 24.68 -8.15
CA TRP A 119 15.42 23.82 -8.81
C TRP A 119 15.98 22.59 -9.53
N PRO A 120 17.24 22.53 -10.01
CA PRO A 120 17.84 21.30 -10.53
C PRO A 120 17.92 20.18 -9.48
N PHE A 121 18.02 20.56 -8.20
CA PHE A 121 18.05 19.65 -7.06
C PHE A 121 16.66 19.43 -6.45
N THR A 122 15.65 20.13 -6.95
CA THR A 122 14.28 19.99 -6.47
C THR A 122 13.57 18.85 -7.20
N ARG A 123 12.86 18.02 -6.45
CA ARG A 123 11.97 16.98 -6.96
C ARG A 123 10.57 17.25 -6.44
N LEU A 124 9.60 17.43 -7.34
CA LEU A 124 8.19 17.50 -6.94
C LEU A 124 7.61 16.09 -6.97
N VAL A 125 7.20 15.62 -5.81
CA VAL A 125 6.44 14.39 -5.65
C VAL A 125 4.96 14.76 -5.67
N THR A 126 4.28 14.39 -6.76
CA THR A 126 2.84 14.57 -6.89
C THR A 126 2.15 13.26 -6.48
N ALA A 127 1.35 13.32 -5.44
CA ALA A 127 0.53 12.21 -4.95
C ALA A 127 -0.96 12.54 -5.10
N PRO A 128 -1.86 11.55 -5.28
CA PRO A 128 -3.29 11.77 -5.22
C PRO A 128 -3.68 12.29 -3.84
N LYS A 129 -4.75 13.10 -3.80
CA LYS A 129 -5.28 13.65 -2.55
C LYS A 129 -5.56 12.53 -1.56
N THR A 130 -4.74 12.47 -0.51
CA THR A 130 -4.89 11.48 0.55
C THR A 130 -5.98 11.91 1.53
N THR A 131 -6.62 10.93 2.17
CA THR A 131 -7.63 11.07 3.21
C THR A 131 -7.27 12.18 4.22
N ILE A 132 -8.19 13.12 4.43
CA ILE A 132 -8.08 14.16 5.47
C ILE A 132 -8.03 13.46 6.84
N THR A 133 -6.98 13.70 7.62
CA THR A 133 -6.91 13.21 8.99
C THR A 133 -7.38 14.31 9.93
N TYR A 134 -8.44 14.03 10.67
CA TYR A 134 -9.03 14.94 11.64
C TYR A 134 -8.37 14.73 13.00
N ALA A 135 -8.13 15.82 13.73
CA ALA A 135 -7.77 15.72 15.14
C ALA A 135 -8.91 15.03 15.91
N GLN A 136 -8.59 14.00 16.69
CA GLN A 136 -9.54 13.31 17.56
C GLN A 136 -9.39 13.82 19.00
N ALA A 137 -10.51 14.21 19.61
CA ALA A 137 -10.55 14.66 21.00
C ALA A 137 -10.11 13.51 21.93
N GLY A 138 -9.15 13.78 22.82
CA GLY A 138 -8.54 12.79 23.72
C GLY A 138 -7.26 12.13 23.20
N MET A 139 -6.92 12.31 21.91
CA MET A 139 -5.67 11.82 21.30
C MET A 139 -4.77 12.93 20.75
N SER A 140 -5.28 14.16 20.66
CA SER A 140 -4.56 15.33 20.14
C SER A 140 -4.32 16.34 21.26
N TYR A 141 -3.14 16.97 21.29
CA TYR A 141 -2.72 17.95 22.29
C TYR A 141 -2.93 19.40 21.80
N CYS A 142 -2.87 20.35 22.74
CA CYS A 142 -2.95 21.78 22.42
C CYS A 142 -1.77 22.18 21.52
N GLY A 143 -2.07 22.58 20.28
CA GLY A 143 -1.08 22.89 19.24
C GLY A 143 -1.12 21.95 18.04
N ASP A 144 -1.80 20.80 18.15
CA ASP A 144 -2.00 19.92 17.01
C ASP A 144 -2.99 20.53 16.01
N PRO A 145 -2.72 20.43 14.68
CA PRO A 145 -3.60 20.98 13.68
C PRO A 145 -4.96 20.26 13.68
N LEU A 146 -6.05 21.03 13.70
CA LEU A 146 -7.43 20.52 13.71
C LEU A 146 -7.77 19.62 12.51
N ARG A 147 -7.04 19.80 11.40
CA ARG A 147 -7.01 18.91 10.23
C ARG A 147 -5.61 18.91 9.65
N SER A 148 -5.10 17.73 9.30
CA SER A 148 -3.93 17.61 8.43
C SER A 148 -4.35 17.19 7.03
N TRP A 149 -3.84 17.91 6.05
CA TRP A 149 -3.94 17.56 4.65
C TRP A 149 -2.60 16.99 4.22
N GLY A 150 -2.62 15.90 3.46
CA GLY A 150 -1.42 15.24 2.96
C GLY A 150 -1.15 13.89 3.60
N ASN A 151 -0.11 13.23 3.12
CA ASN A 151 0.26 11.87 3.49
C ASN A 151 1.57 11.90 4.28
N LYS A 152 1.47 12.20 5.58
CA LYS A 152 2.64 12.40 6.43
C LYS A 152 3.61 11.21 6.44
N ARG A 153 3.10 9.97 6.32
CA ARG A 153 3.92 8.76 6.22
C ARG A 153 4.76 8.73 4.95
N LEU A 154 4.15 9.05 3.81
CA LEU A 154 4.85 9.17 2.54
C LEU A 154 5.89 10.30 2.58
N GLU A 155 5.51 11.47 3.11
CA GLU A 155 6.40 12.63 3.22
C GLU A 155 7.64 12.30 4.06
N CYS A 156 7.44 11.77 5.27
CA CYS A 156 8.53 11.40 6.16
C CYS A 156 9.42 10.31 5.54
N ARG A 157 8.83 9.29 4.90
CA ARG A 157 9.58 8.19 4.28
C ARG A 157 10.43 8.69 3.11
N LEU A 158 9.85 9.47 2.21
CA LEU A 158 10.59 10.00 1.05
C LEU A 158 11.64 11.03 1.46
N THR A 159 11.36 11.84 2.48
CA THR A 159 12.36 12.75 3.05
C THR A 159 13.51 11.98 3.69
N GLY A 160 13.24 10.86 4.39
CA GLY A 160 14.26 10.01 4.98
C GLY A 160 15.10 9.23 3.95
N LEU A 161 14.54 8.93 2.78
CA LEU A 161 15.25 8.29 1.67
C LEU A 161 16.00 9.27 0.77
N ALA A 162 15.61 10.55 0.79
CA ALA A 162 16.22 11.57 -0.04
C ALA A 162 17.68 11.82 0.37
N PRO A 163 18.63 11.87 -0.58
CA PRO A 163 19.99 12.32 -0.30
C PRO A 163 19.99 13.74 0.28
N SER A 164 21.00 14.07 1.10
CA SER A 164 21.09 15.36 1.80
C SER A 164 21.03 16.61 0.90
N HIS A 165 21.43 16.49 -0.36
CA HIS A 165 21.46 17.58 -1.34
C HIS A 165 20.17 17.67 -2.20
N THR A 166 19.21 16.76 -2.01
CA THR A 166 17.96 16.75 -2.78
C THR A 166 16.85 17.45 -2.00
N ILE A 167 16.20 18.41 -2.63
CA ILE A 167 15.06 19.14 -2.05
C ILE A 167 13.78 18.45 -2.51
N VAL A 168 13.09 17.77 -1.60
CA VAL A 168 11.80 17.13 -1.90
C VAL A 168 10.67 18.11 -1.62
N LYS A 169 9.82 18.35 -2.62
CA LYS A 169 8.56 19.11 -2.48
C LYS A 169 7.38 18.17 -2.72
N PHE A 170 6.30 18.36 -1.97
CA PHE A 170 5.09 17.55 -2.10
C PHE A 170 3.96 18.36 -2.72
N GLY A 171 3.36 17.82 -3.78
CA GLY A 171 2.15 18.32 -4.41
C GLY A 171 1.04 17.28 -4.30
N TYR A 172 -0.19 17.74 -4.09
CA TYR A 172 -1.36 16.86 -4.03
C TYR A 172 -2.31 17.21 -5.17
N SER A 173 -2.48 16.30 -6.14
CA SER A 173 -3.44 16.47 -7.23
C SER A 173 -4.85 16.13 -6.75
N SER A 174 -5.82 16.93 -7.20
CA SER A 174 -7.25 16.69 -6.93
C SER A 174 -7.78 15.50 -7.70
#